data_AF-A0A7W0PPM9-F1
#
_entry.id   AF-A0A7W0PPM9-F1
#
_cell.length_a   1.000
_cell.length_b   1.000
_cell.length_c   1.000
_cell.angle_alpha   90.00
_cell.angle_beta   90.00
_cell.angle_gamma   90.00
#
_symmetry.space_group_name_H-M   'P 1'
#
loop_
_entity.id
_entity.type
_entity.pdbx_description
1 polymer ?
#
loop_
_entity_poly.entity_id
_entity_poly.type
_entity_poly.pdbx_seq_one_letter_code
_entity_poly.pdbx_strand_id
1 'polypeptide(L)'
;MVFPIIGSRDYIDQRGFFVNECPTCRKTSVFAVYDTKRKLTLYFVPTMNVRSQMVMECMTCHGKWGIPEKEIGFVTDRLMDQLELSAYLGKQQDARPDPPRIQQPVGRTYYQVLQVDPLADPEVMDAAFKRLAMKYHPDTSSGPGSEANMRELLTAREILSDPARRAAYDTWLGIVKRVEAIRPEDV
;
A
#
# COMPACT_ATOMS: atom_id res chain seq x y z
N MET A 1 20.48 -56.91 -3.98
CA MET A 1 20.96 -55.68 -3.33
C MET A 1 19.76 -54.88 -2.89
N VAL A 2 19.47 -54.85 -1.58
CA VAL A 2 18.44 -53.96 -1.02
C VAL A 2 19.11 -52.61 -0.84
N PHE A 3 18.83 -51.65 -1.72
CA PHE A 3 19.31 -50.28 -1.56
C PHE A 3 18.62 -49.69 -0.32
N PRO A 4 19.37 -49.25 0.72
CA PRO A 4 18.75 -48.57 1.84
C PRO A 4 18.20 -47.23 1.35
N ILE A 5 16.88 -47.10 1.34
CA ILE A 5 16.19 -45.84 1.06
C ILE A 5 16.40 -44.95 2.29
N ILE A 6 17.37 -44.04 2.21
CA ILE A 6 17.62 -43.04 3.24
C ILE A 6 16.45 -42.05 3.21
N GLY A 7 15.55 -42.15 4.18
CA GLY A 7 14.46 -41.19 4.38
C GLY A 7 14.86 -40.13 5.41
N SER A 8 15.13 -38.91 4.98
CA SER A 8 15.25 -37.74 5.87
C SER A 8 13.91 -37.02 5.95
N ARG A 9 13.35 -36.87 7.16
CA ARG A 9 12.15 -36.07 7.40
C ARG A 9 12.54 -34.81 8.16
N ASP A 10 12.49 -33.67 7.49
CA ASP A 10 12.75 -32.37 8.10
C ASP A 10 11.51 -31.93 8.88
N TYR A 11 11.69 -31.66 10.17
CA TYR A 11 10.65 -31.09 11.03
C TYR A 11 10.98 -29.61 11.28
N ILE A 12 10.04 -28.74 10.93
CA ILE A 12 10.08 -27.30 11.21
C ILE A 12 9.14 -27.05 12.40
N ASP A 13 9.70 -26.59 13.51
CA ASP A 13 8.96 -26.34 14.75
C ASP A 13 8.97 -24.82 15.02
N GLN A 14 7.84 -24.14 14.86
CA GLN A 14 7.76 -22.69 15.02
C GLN A 14 7.82 -22.32 16.50
N ARG A 15 8.77 -21.45 16.85
CA ARG A 15 8.99 -20.96 18.22
C ARG A 15 8.21 -19.68 18.50
N GLY A 16 8.07 -18.82 17.49
CA GLY A 16 7.38 -17.54 17.62
C GLY A 16 7.95 -16.49 16.66
N PHE A 17 7.65 -15.24 16.96
CA PHE A 17 8.01 -14.10 16.13
C PHE A 17 8.76 -13.04 16.92
N PHE A 18 9.66 -12.30 16.30
CA PHE A 18 10.22 -11.09 16.91
C PHE A 18 10.39 -9.99 15.85
N VAL A 19 10.51 -8.74 16.28
CA VAL A 19 10.67 -7.61 15.37
C VAL A 19 12.09 -7.05 15.51
N ASN A 20 12.79 -6.94 14.39
CA ASN A 20 14.12 -6.33 14.35
C ASN A 20 14.41 -5.78 12.94
N GLU A 21 15.53 -5.08 12.80
CA GLU A 21 16.03 -4.63 11.50
C GLU A 21 16.67 -5.79 10.73
N CYS A 22 16.30 -5.92 9.44
CA CYS A 22 16.82 -7.00 8.61
C CYS A 22 18.21 -6.70 8.04
N PRO A 23 19.19 -7.62 8.19
CA PRO A 23 20.54 -7.41 7.66
C PRO A 23 20.59 -7.35 6.12
N THR A 24 19.60 -7.92 5.43
CA THR A 24 19.54 -7.94 3.97
C THR A 24 18.75 -6.76 3.40
N CYS A 25 17.50 -6.56 3.83
CA CYS A 25 16.68 -5.50 3.24
C CYS A 25 16.71 -4.17 4.00
N ARG A 26 17.38 -4.10 5.17
CA ARG A 26 17.49 -2.91 6.03
C ARG A 26 16.16 -2.25 6.40
N LYS A 27 15.10 -3.05 6.42
CA LYS A 27 13.76 -2.64 6.88
C LYS A 27 13.49 -3.30 8.22
N THR A 28 12.83 -2.60 9.12
CA THR A 28 12.24 -3.20 10.32
C THR A 28 11.18 -4.20 9.88
N SER A 29 11.39 -5.46 10.20
CA SER A 29 10.54 -6.56 9.75
C SER A 29 10.23 -7.51 10.90
N VAL A 30 9.11 -8.21 10.77
CA VAL A 30 8.81 -9.38 11.60
C VAL A 30 9.70 -10.54 11.14
N PHE A 31 10.28 -11.25 12.09
CA PHE A 31 11.04 -12.48 11.89
C PHE A 31 10.29 -13.67 12.45
N ALA A 32 10.09 -14.71 11.64
CA ALA A 32 9.62 -16.00 12.11
C ALA A 32 10.81 -16.85 12.56
N VAL A 33 10.76 -17.37 13.78
CA VAL A 33 11.83 -18.22 14.34
C VAL A 33 11.34 -19.65 14.45
N TYR A 34 12.14 -20.58 13.95
CA TYR A 34 11.82 -22.01 13.98
C TYR A 34 13.07 -22.87 14.17
N ASP A 35 12.88 -24.03 14.80
CA ASP A 35 13.92 -25.05 14.86
C ASP A 35 13.91 -25.91 13.61
N THR A 36 15.11 -26.16 13.06
CA THR A 36 15.30 -27.20 12.05
C THR A 36 15.85 -28.46 12.72
N LYS A 37 15.06 -29.54 12.72
CA LYS A 37 15.49 -30.85 13.24
C LYS A 37 15.67 -31.83 12.07
N ARG A 38 16.91 -32.27 11.83
CA ARG A 38 17.21 -33.37 10.90
C ARG A 38 17.23 -34.68 11.65
N LYS A 39 16.18 -35.49 11.52
CA LYS A 39 16.18 -36.87 12.03
C LYS A 39 16.75 -37.80 10.96
N LEU A 40 17.87 -38.44 11.25
CA LEU A 40 18.48 -39.43 10.37
C LEU A 40 18.04 -40.82 10.85
N THR A 41 17.15 -41.46 10.09
CA THR A 41 16.67 -42.81 10.39
C THR A 41 17.54 -43.83 9.67
N LEU A 42 18.45 -44.47 10.40
CA LEU A 42 19.15 -45.67 9.95
C LEU A 42 18.42 -46.87 10.54
N TYR A 43 17.86 -47.75 9.71
CA TYR A 43 16.99 -48.87 10.14
C TYR A 43 17.63 -49.88 11.13
N PHE A 44 18.93 -49.77 11.41
CA PHE A 44 19.68 -50.63 12.32
C PHE A 44 20.23 -49.93 13.57
N VAL A 45 19.94 -48.63 13.78
CA VAL A 45 20.46 -47.85 14.92
C VAL A 45 19.32 -46.98 15.48
N PRO A 46 19.16 -46.80 16.81
CA PRO A 46 18.22 -45.83 17.35
C PRO A 46 18.48 -44.45 16.73
N THR A 47 17.39 -43.74 16.39
CA THR A 47 17.43 -42.43 15.74
C THR A 47 18.26 -41.44 16.57
N MET A 48 19.41 -41.03 16.05
CA MET A 48 20.22 -40.00 16.69
C MET A 48 19.68 -38.61 16.34
N ASN A 49 19.45 -37.76 17.34
CA ASN A 49 19.13 -36.35 17.12
C ASN A 49 20.40 -35.64 16.61
N VAL A 50 20.41 -35.29 15.32
CA VAL A 50 21.45 -34.41 14.76
C VAL A 50 21.13 -32.98 15.17
N ARG A 51 22.17 -32.22 15.56
CA ARG A 51 22.14 -30.84 16.09
C ARG A 51 20.97 -30.00 15.55
N SER A 52 20.11 -29.51 16.44
CA SER A 52 19.05 -28.56 16.11
C SER A 52 19.63 -27.17 15.91
N GLN A 53 19.40 -26.55 14.75
CA GLN A 53 19.77 -25.16 14.50
C GLN A 53 18.51 -24.30 14.45
N MET A 54 18.46 -23.25 15.28
CA MET A 54 17.44 -22.21 15.20
C MET A 54 17.68 -21.35 13.96
N VAL A 55 16.61 -21.12 13.22
CA VAL A 55 16.62 -20.30 12.00
C VAL A 55 15.60 -19.18 12.19
N MET A 56 16.01 -17.97 11.84
CA MET A 56 15.12 -16.82 11.70
C MET A 56 14.89 -16.51 10.23
N GLU A 57 13.65 -16.20 9.86
CA GLU A 57 13.24 -15.85 8.51
C GLU A 57 12.57 -14.47 8.49
N CYS A 58 13.07 -13.56 7.67
CA CYS A 58 12.47 -12.23 7.51
C CYS A 58 11.17 -12.33 6.72
N MET A 59 10.07 -11.83 7.27
CA MET A 59 8.76 -11.82 6.59
C MET A 59 8.65 -10.82 5.44
N THR A 60 9.62 -9.92 5.26
CA THR A 60 9.60 -8.90 4.19
C THR A 60 10.41 -9.33 2.96
N CYS A 61 11.58 -9.94 3.15
CA CYS A 61 12.46 -10.35 2.04
C CYS A 61 12.69 -11.87 1.95
N HIS A 62 12.15 -12.66 2.89
CA HIS A 62 12.29 -14.11 2.97
C HIS A 62 13.73 -14.63 3.12
N GLY A 63 14.68 -13.76 3.45
CA GLY A 63 16.02 -14.19 3.84
C GLY A 63 15.98 -15.04 5.11
N LYS A 64 16.84 -16.07 5.17
CA LYS A 64 16.92 -17.04 6.27
C LYS A 64 18.32 -17.05 6.85
N TRP A 65 18.41 -17.00 8.18
CA TRP A 65 19.69 -16.99 8.90
C TRP A 65 19.64 -17.96 10.07
N GLY A 66 20.70 -18.75 10.22
CA GLY A 66 20.92 -19.52 11.44
C GLY A 66 21.29 -18.57 12.58
N ILE A 67 20.65 -18.74 13.73
CA ILE A 67 20.90 -17.94 14.92
C ILE A 67 22.15 -18.48 15.63
N PRO A 68 23.21 -17.67 15.84
CA PRO A 68 24.38 -18.10 16.61
C PRO A 68 24.02 -18.48 18.05
N GLU A 69 24.67 -19.49 18.63
CA GLU A 69 24.33 -19.98 19.99
C GLU A 69 24.34 -18.90 21.08
N LYS A 70 25.24 -17.91 20.95
CA LYS A 70 25.37 -16.78 21.89
C LYS A 70 24.17 -15.83 21.86
N GLU A 71 23.45 -15.78 20.75
CA GLU A 71 22.32 -14.87 20.52
C GLU A 71 20.98 -15.55 20.75
N ILE A 72 20.96 -16.88 20.92
CA ILE A 72 19.72 -17.64 21.15
C ILE A 72 18.95 -17.08 22.35
N GLY A 73 19.62 -16.84 23.48
CA GLY A 73 18.99 -16.28 24.68
C GLY A 73 18.30 -14.94 24.41
N PHE A 74 19.01 -14.03 23.73
CA PHE A 74 18.49 -12.72 23.37
C PHE A 74 17.25 -12.81 22.47
N VAL A 75 17.24 -13.75 21.53
CA VAL A 75 16.09 -13.97 20.64
C VAL A 75 14.95 -14.59 21.42
N THR A 76 15.21 -15.62 22.24
CA THR A 76 14.16 -16.31 23.01
C THR A 76 13.46 -15.39 24.01
N ASP A 77 14.18 -14.46 24.62
CA ASP A 77 13.61 -13.49 25.56
C ASP A 77 12.69 -12.47 24.89
N ARG A 78 12.76 -12.34 23.55
CA ARG A 78 11.97 -11.40 22.73
C ARG A 78 10.98 -12.09 21.80
N LEU A 79 10.86 -13.42 21.89
CA LEU A 79 9.88 -14.16 21.13
C LEU A 79 8.48 -13.79 21.62
N MET A 80 7.69 -13.29 20.69
CA MET A 80 6.26 -13.06 20.83
C MET A 80 5.50 -14.24 20.23
N ASP A 81 4.37 -14.57 20.84
CA ASP A 81 3.41 -15.45 20.20
C ASP A 81 2.67 -14.74 19.04
N GLN A 82 1.79 -15.48 18.35
CA GLN A 82 1.03 -14.92 17.22
C GLN A 82 0.06 -13.81 17.64
N LEU A 83 -0.53 -13.90 18.84
CA LEU A 83 -1.50 -12.94 19.35
C LEU A 83 -0.81 -11.65 19.81
N GLU A 84 0.28 -11.76 20.55
CA GLU A 84 1.14 -10.65 20.98
C GLU A 84 1.71 -9.88 19.80
N LEU A 85 2.17 -10.58 18.75
CA LEU A 85 2.63 -9.94 17.53
C LEU A 85 1.51 -9.10 16.89
N SER A 86 0.29 -9.65 16.79
CA SER A 86 -0.84 -8.92 16.21
C SER A 86 -1.18 -7.66 17.01
N ALA A 87 -1.12 -7.74 18.34
CA ALA A 87 -1.34 -6.60 19.22
C ALA A 87 -0.22 -5.55 19.09
N TYR A 88 1.04 -5.97 18.93
CA TYR A 88 2.17 -5.08 18.68
C TYR A 88 2.01 -4.32 17.35
N LEU A 89 1.64 -5.03 16.28
CA LEU A 89 1.43 -4.42 14.96
C LEU A 89 0.22 -3.48 14.94
N GLY A 90 -0.86 -3.80 15.67
CA GLY A 90 -2.01 -2.91 15.82
C GLY A 90 -1.63 -1.55 16.41
N LYS A 91 -0.89 -1.55 17.52
CA LYS A 91 -0.39 -0.31 18.15
C LYS A 91 0.47 0.54 17.22
N GLN A 92 1.26 -0.09 16.35
CA GLN A 92 2.08 0.61 15.34
C GLN A 92 1.22 1.23 14.23
N GLN A 93 0.12 0.58 13.85
CA GLN A 93 -0.81 1.11 12.85
C GLN A 93 -1.61 2.30 13.38
N ASP A 94 -2.07 2.23 14.64
CA ASP A 94 -2.82 3.32 15.29
C ASP A 94 -1.96 4.57 15.53
N ALA A 95 -0.64 4.40 15.62
CA ALA A 95 0.32 5.49 15.71
C ALA A 95 0.66 6.12 14.34
N ARG A 96 0.21 5.53 13.23
CA ARG A 96 0.40 6.12 11.90
C ARG A 96 -0.52 7.34 11.82
N PRO A 97 0.02 8.55 11.60
CA PRO A 97 -0.85 9.69 11.37
C PRO A 97 -1.74 9.37 10.18
N ASP A 98 -3.05 9.56 10.34
CA ASP A 98 -4.01 9.46 9.24
C ASP A 98 -3.41 10.14 8.01
N PRO A 99 -3.46 9.53 6.82
CA PRO A 99 -3.06 10.25 5.61
C PRO A 99 -3.81 11.58 5.63
N PRO A 100 -3.14 12.72 5.37
CA PRO A 100 -3.77 14.02 5.51
C PRO A 100 -5.09 13.95 4.76
N ARG A 101 -6.20 14.09 5.49
CA ARG A 101 -7.51 14.15 4.87
C ARG A 101 -7.41 15.34 3.92
N ILE A 102 -7.38 15.08 2.62
CA ILE A 102 -7.48 16.13 1.62
C ILE A 102 -8.75 16.86 2.01
N GLN A 103 -8.60 18.08 2.53
CA GLN A 103 -9.73 18.86 3.01
C GLN A 103 -10.58 19.08 1.77
N GLN A 104 -11.66 18.31 1.64
CA GLN A 104 -12.57 18.50 0.54
C GLN A 104 -13.08 19.94 0.68
N PRO A 105 -12.94 20.77 -0.37
CA PRO A 105 -13.40 22.14 -0.30
C PRO A 105 -14.88 22.13 0.12
N VAL A 106 -15.21 22.97 1.09
CA VAL A 106 -16.58 23.08 1.62
C VAL A 106 -17.43 23.86 0.59
N GLY A 107 -17.77 23.19 -0.51
CA GLY A 107 -18.49 23.79 -1.64
C GLY A 107 -18.34 22.99 -2.94
N ARG A 108 -19.22 23.23 -3.91
CA ARG A 108 -19.10 22.62 -5.25
C ARG A 108 -17.87 23.19 -5.96
N THR A 109 -16.99 22.34 -6.45
CA THR A 109 -15.82 22.78 -7.24
C THR A 109 -16.22 23.13 -8.67
N TYR A 110 -15.44 23.96 -9.37
CA TYR A 110 -15.69 24.25 -10.79
C TYR A 110 -15.65 22.99 -11.66
N TYR A 111 -14.83 22.01 -11.28
CA TYR A 111 -14.79 20.68 -11.89
C TYR A 111 -16.12 19.92 -11.70
N GLN A 112 -16.70 19.97 -10.50
CA GLN A 112 -18.01 19.36 -10.22
C GLN A 112 -19.15 20.08 -10.95
N VAL A 113 -19.09 21.42 -11.09
CA VAL A 113 -20.06 22.21 -11.85
C VAL A 113 -20.05 21.81 -13.33
N LEU A 114 -18.86 21.64 -13.93
CA LEU A 114 -18.71 21.13 -15.30
C LEU A 114 -18.88 19.61 -15.44
N GLN A 115 -19.00 18.89 -14.32
CA GLN A 115 -19.07 17.42 -14.27
C GLN A 115 -17.88 16.73 -14.95
N VAL A 116 -16.68 17.26 -14.74
CA VAL A 116 -15.42 16.74 -15.31
C VAL A 116 -14.41 16.41 -14.22
N ASP A 117 -13.49 15.51 -14.53
CA ASP A 117 -12.36 15.20 -13.66
C ASP A 117 -11.34 16.36 -13.67
N PRO A 118 -10.67 16.69 -12.55
CA PRO A 118 -9.58 17.67 -12.54
C PRO A 118 -8.42 17.36 -13.50
N LEU A 119 -8.23 16.09 -13.86
CA LEU A 119 -7.25 15.62 -14.83
C LEU A 119 -7.74 15.66 -16.28
N ALA A 120 -9.00 16.05 -16.52
CA ALA A 120 -9.53 16.08 -17.88
C ALA A 120 -8.79 17.11 -18.76
N ASP A 121 -8.66 16.74 -20.04
CA ASP A 121 -8.10 17.60 -21.08
C ASP A 121 -8.98 18.83 -21.31
N PRO A 122 -8.39 19.96 -21.75
CA PRO A 122 -9.14 21.19 -22.04
C PRO A 122 -10.25 20.96 -23.08
N GLU A 123 -10.03 20.07 -24.06
CA GLU A 123 -11.04 19.71 -25.07
C GLU A 123 -12.27 19.03 -24.44
N VAL A 124 -12.05 18.16 -23.46
CA VAL A 124 -13.11 17.47 -22.71
C VAL A 124 -13.90 18.47 -21.88
N MET A 125 -13.23 19.47 -21.29
CA MET A 125 -13.89 20.53 -20.54
C MET A 125 -14.78 21.41 -21.42
N ASP A 126 -14.30 21.79 -22.60
CA ASP A 126 -15.09 22.58 -23.56
C ASP A 126 -16.29 21.78 -24.11
N ALA A 127 -16.12 20.49 -24.39
CA ALA A 127 -17.20 19.60 -24.80
C ALA A 127 -18.26 19.45 -23.70
N ALA A 128 -17.83 19.26 -22.45
CA ALA A 128 -18.72 19.18 -21.29
C ALA A 128 -19.51 20.48 -21.08
N PHE A 129 -18.84 21.63 -21.19
CA PHE A 129 -19.50 22.94 -21.12
C PHE A 129 -20.58 23.09 -22.20
N LYS A 130 -20.28 22.79 -23.47
CA LYS A 130 -21.25 22.90 -24.58
C LYS A 130 -22.50 22.05 -24.31
N ARG A 131 -22.31 20.81 -23.84
CA ARG A 131 -23.40 19.89 -23.48
C ARG A 131 -24.28 20.43 -22.36
N LEU A 132 -23.66 20.99 -21.30
CA LEU A 132 -24.39 21.54 -20.16
C LEU A 132 -25.06 22.89 -20.50
N ALA A 133 -24.43 23.72 -21.32
CA ALA A 133 -25.00 24.98 -21.78
C ALA A 133 -26.28 24.78 -22.59
N MET A 134 -26.34 23.75 -23.46
CA MET A 134 -27.58 23.40 -24.17
C MET A 134 -28.70 22.96 -23.22
N LYS A 135 -28.34 22.27 -22.12
CA LYS A 135 -29.30 21.80 -21.13
C LYS A 135 -29.89 22.94 -20.29
N TYR A 136 -29.06 23.91 -19.92
CA TYR A 136 -29.45 25.05 -19.07
C TYR A 136 -29.70 26.34 -19.85
N HIS A 137 -29.80 26.27 -21.19
CA HIS A 137 -30.09 27.43 -22.02
C HIS A 137 -31.47 28.00 -21.66
N PRO A 138 -31.62 29.33 -21.51
CA PRO A 138 -32.90 29.94 -21.13
C PRO A 138 -34.03 29.63 -22.11
N ASP A 139 -33.71 29.43 -23.40
CA ASP A 139 -34.69 29.05 -24.43
C ASP A 139 -35.15 27.58 -24.33
N THR A 140 -34.35 26.69 -23.74
CA THR A 140 -34.63 25.24 -23.72
C THR A 140 -35.12 24.77 -22.35
N SER A 141 -34.72 25.45 -21.26
CA SER A 141 -35.22 25.17 -19.91
C SER A 141 -35.61 26.44 -19.16
N SER A 142 -36.91 26.70 -19.09
CA SER A 142 -37.50 27.82 -18.34
C SER A 142 -37.77 27.48 -16.87
N GLY A 143 -37.06 26.50 -16.30
CA GLY A 143 -37.24 26.06 -14.91
C GLY A 143 -36.59 27.01 -13.89
N PRO A 144 -37.12 27.11 -12.66
CA PRO A 144 -36.49 27.91 -11.61
C PRO A 144 -35.10 27.34 -11.29
N GLY A 145 -34.05 28.11 -11.62
CA GLY A 145 -32.65 27.74 -11.38
C GLY A 145 -31.80 27.47 -12.64
N SER A 146 -32.37 27.51 -13.85
CA SER A 146 -31.58 27.40 -15.09
C SER A 146 -30.59 28.56 -15.25
N GLU A 147 -31.01 29.78 -14.94
CA GLU A 147 -30.15 30.98 -14.97
C GLU A 147 -29.00 30.90 -13.96
N ALA A 148 -29.27 30.43 -12.73
CA ALA A 148 -28.25 30.28 -11.69
C ALA A 148 -27.19 29.23 -12.09
N ASN A 149 -27.63 28.06 -12.57
CA ASN A 149 -26.73 27.01 -13.05
C ASN A 149 -25.92 27.47 -14.28
N MET A 150 -26.55 28.20 -15.20
CA MET A 150 -25.85 28.76 -16.37
C MET A 150 -24.77 29.76 -15.95
N ARG A 151 -25.07 30.64 -14.98
CA ARG A 151 -24.10 31.59 -14.43
C ARG A 151 -22.93 30.87 -13.76
N GLU A 152 -23.18 29.81 -12.99
CA GLU A 152 -22.13 28.97 -12.40
C GLU A 152 -21.27 28.27 -13.46
N LEU A 153 -21.89 27.75 -14.52
CA LEU A 153 -21.18 27.09 -15.64
C LEU A 153 -20.26 28.05 -16.39
N LEU A 154 -20.69 29.29 -16.63
CA LEU A 154 -19.89 30.32 -17.28
C LEU A 154 -18.66 30.68 -16.42
N THR A 155 -18.86 30.91 -15.12
CA THR A 155 -17.78 31.19 -14.18
C THR A 155 -16.78 30.02 -14.10
N ALA A 156 -17.27 28.78 -14.03
CA ALA A 156 -16.44 27.59 -14.00
C ALA A 156 -15.58 27.47 -15.27
N ARG A 157 -16.19 27.69 -16.45
CA ARG A 157 -15.46 27.66 -17.72
C ARG A 157 -14.41 28.77 -17.80
N GLU A 158 -14.72 29.98 -17.39
CA GLU A 158 -13.78 31.11 -17.46
C GLU A 158 -12.50 30.80 -16.66
N ILE A 159 -12.65 30.29 -15.44
CA ILE A 159 -11.52 29.98 -14.56
C ILE A 159 -10.72 28.78 -15.07
N LEU A 160 -11.39 27.74 -15.59
CA LEU A 160 -10.73 26.51 -16.03
C LEU A 160 -10.14 26.60 -17.45
N SER A 161 -10.59 27.57 -18.25
CA SER A 161 -10.09 27.80 -19.62
C SER A 161 -8.70 28.44 -19.66
N ASP A 162 -8.37 29.28 -18.66
CA ASP A 162 -7.05 29.90 -18.54
C ASP A 162 -6.11 28.97 -17.75
N PRO A 163 -5.00 28.48 -18.36
CA PRO A 163 -4.05 27.59 -17.71
C PRO A 163 -3.47 28.15 -16.40
N ALA A 164 -3.26 29.48 -16.32
CA ALA A 164 -2.69 30.11 -15.14
C ALA A 164 -3.71 30.14 -14.00
N ARG A 165 -4.98 30.49 -14.29
CA ARG A 165 -6.07 30.49 -13.31
C ARG A 165 -6.41 29.06 -12.85
N ARG A 166 -6.39 28.10 -13.78
CA ARG A 166 -6.56 26.66 -13.46
C ARG A 166 -5.47 26.17 -12.53
N ALA A 167 -4.21 26.48 -12.80
CA ALA A 167 -3.09 26.06 -11.94
C ALA A 167 -3.19 26.66 -10.53
N ALA A 168 -3.57 27.93 -10.41
CA ALA A 168 -3.79 28.58 -9.12
C ALA A 168 -4.96 27.92 -8.36
N TYR A 169 -6.05 27.60 -9.06
CA TYR A 169 -7.20 26.89 -8.50
C TYR A 169 -6.87 25.46 -8.05
N ASP A 170 -6.10 24.72 -8.87
CA ASP A 170 -5.63 23.37 -8.56
C ASP A 170 -4.74 23.36 -7.31
N THR A 171 -3.87 24.36 -7.19
CA THR A 171 -3.00 24.53 -6.02
C THR A 171 -3.83 24.82 -4.76
N TRP A 172 -4.84 25.69 -4.87
CA TRP A 172 -5.75 26.00 -3.76
C TRP A 172 -6.55 24.77 -3.32
N LEU A 173 -6.94 23.91 -4.26
CA LEU A 173 -7.62 22.64 -3.99
C LEU A 173 -6.68 21.52 -3.51
N GLY A 174 -5.36 21.73 -3.53
CA GLY A 174 -4.38 20.70 -3.22
C GLY A 174 -4.36 19.55 -4.23
N ILE A 175 -4.78 19.80 -5.48
CA ILE A 175 -4.75 18.81 -6.56
C ILE A 175 -3.29 18.65 -7.02
N VAL A 176 -2.65 17.58 -6.57
CA VAL A 176 -1.30 17.21 -7.02
C VAL A 176 -1.43 16.42 -8.31
N LYS A 177 -1.13 17.05 -9.46
CA LYS A 177 -0.94 16.31 -10.71
C LYS A 177 0.29 15.42 -10.54
N ARG A 178 0.06 14.12 -10.35
CA ARG A 178 1.15 13.15 -10.45
C ARG A 178 1.60 13.18 -11.90
N VAL A 179 2.87 13.53 -12.15
CA VAL A 179 3.46 13.43 -13.48
C VAL A 179 3.18 12.00 -13.95
N GLU A 180 2.44 11.88 -15.05
CA GLU A 180 2.11 10.60 -15.64
C GLU A 180 3.43 9.87 -15.86
N ALA A 181 3.54 8.65 -15.35
CA ALA A 181 4.79 7.90 -15.47
C ALA A 181 5.10 7.79 -16.96
N ILE A 182 6.18 8.44 -17.40
CA ILE A 182 6.63 8.37 -18.79
C ILE A 182 6.76 6.88 -19.09
N ARG A 183 5.92 6.39 -19.99
CA ARG A 183 5.96 4.98 -20.35
C ARG A 183 7.29 4.79 -21.10
N PRO A 184 8.00 3.67 -20.91
CA PRO A 184 9.31 3.46 -21.53
C PRO A 184 9.34 3.65 -23.05
N GLU A 185 8.19 3.52 -23.72
CA GLU A 185 8.00 3.78 -25.15
C GLU A 185 8.00 5.25 -25.57
N ASP A 186 7.84 6.21 -24.64
CA ASP A 186 7.71 7.66 -24.91
C ASP A 186 9.00 8.47 -24.62
N VAL A 187 10.16 7.79 -24.44
CA VAL A 187 11.49 8.38 -24.17
C VAL A 187 12.40 8.34 -25.40
#